data_AF-A0AA41NJM2-F1
#
_entry.id   AF-A0AA41NJM2-F1
#
_cell.length_a   1.000
_cell.length_b   1.000
_cell.length_c   1.000
_cell.angle_alpha   90.00
_cell.angle_beta   90.00
_cell.angle_gamma   90.00
#
_symmetry.space_group_name_H-M   'P 1'
#
loop_
_entity.id
_entity.type
_entity.pdbx_description
1 polymer ?
#
loop_
_entity_poly.entity_id
_entity_poly.type
_entity_poly.pdbx_seq_one_letter_code
_entity_poly.pdbx_strand_id
1 'polypeptide(L)'
;MLALLVLTRRGLCAALTKEKRKLIQKSKLAEQGKHYNHTVTCMKVVTKQGTQLPNEENILLLVACKSIFEGHTSAWRVISRIKQNTNTSDKKLQLIKYY
;
A
#
# COMPACT_ATOMS: atom_id res chain seq x y z
N MET A 1 10.61 -39.08 16.83
CA MET A 1 9.92 -37.77 17.00
C MET A 1 10.70 -36.57 16.45
N LEU A 2 12.02 -36.44 16.68
CA LEU A 2 12.78 -35.27 16.22
C LEU A 2 12.82 -35.10 14.68
N ALA A 3 12.91 -36.19 13.90
CA ALA A 3 12.92 -36.12 12.43
C ALA A 3 11.58 -35.58 11.83
N LEU A 4 10.44 -35.94 12.43
CA LEU A 4 9.12 -35.42 12.05
C LEU A 4 8.98 -33.92 12.37
N LEU A 5 9.62 -33.44 13.43
CA LEU A 5 9.63 -32.02 13.82
C LEU A 5 10.54 -31.16 12.93
N VAL A 6 11.64 -31.73 12.42
CA VAL A 6 12.55 -31.07 11.45
C VAL A 6 11.93 -31.02 10.06
N LEU A 7 11.23 -32.07 9.62
CA LEU A 7 10.50 -32.10 8.34
C LEU A 7 9.31 -31.13 8.33
N THR A 8 8.55 -31.06 9.42
CA THR A 8 7.46 -30.07 9.57
C THR A 8 7.98 -28.64 9.65
N ARG A 9 9.09 -28.38 10.37
CA ARG A 9 9.75 -27.06 10.36
C ARG A 9 10.29 -26.65 8.98
N ARG A 10 10.90 -27.57 8.22
CA ARG A 10 11.34 -27.30 6.84
C ARG A 10 10.18 -27.02 5.90
N GLY A 11 9.08 -27.78 6.01
CA GLY A 11 7.85 -27.55 5.22
C GLY A 11 7.19 -26.21 5.51
N LEU A 12 7.17 -25.78 6.78
CA LEU A 12 6.60 -24.50 7.21
C LEU A 12 7.40 -23.29 6.66
N CYS A 13 8.74 -23.36 6.72
CA CYS A 13 9.60 -22.33 6.14
C CYS A 13 9.44 -22.21 4.62
N ALA A 14 9.32 -23.34 3.90
CA ALA A 14 9.12 -23.33 2.46
C ALA A 14 7.76 -22.71 2.06
N ALA A 15 6.69 -22.99 2.81
CA ALA A 15 5.38 -22.41 2.59
C ALA A 15 5.37 -20.88 2.82
N LEU A 16 6.05 -20.40 3.87
CA LEU A 16 6.17 -18.97 4.19
C LEU A 16 6.79 -18.18 3.03
N THR A 17 7.85 -18.72 2.41
CA THR A 17 8.51 -18.08 1.26
C THR A 17 7.65 -18.06 -0.01
N LYS A 18 6.75 -19.04 -0.19
CA LYS A 18 5.87 -19.13 -1.36
C LYS A 18 4.76 -18.07 -1.29
N GLU A 19 4.16 -17.88 -0.11
CA GLU A 19 3.13 -16.85 0.10
C GLU A 19 3.71 -15.43 0.00
N LYS A 20 4.91 -15.18 0.54
CA LYS A 20 5.63 -13.91 0.34
C LYS A 20 5.82 -13.59 -1.14
N ARG A 21 6.34 -14.53 -1.95
CA ARG A 21 6.56 -14.33 -3.39
C ARG A 21 5.26 -14.00 -4.14
N LYS A 22 4.16 -14.67 -3.81
CA LYS A 22 2.84 -14.38 -4.40
C LYS A 22 2.39 -12.95 -4.08
N LEU A 23 2.53 -12.51 -2.83
CA LEU A 23 2.16 -11.16 -2.42
C LEU A 23 2.99 -10.09 -3.13
N ILE A 24 4.30 -10.32 -3.30
CA ILE A 24 5.17 -9.40 -4.03
C ILE A 24 4.79 -9.35 -5.52
N GLN A 25 4.54 -10.49 -6.14
CA GLN A 25 4.11 -10.54 -7.53
C GLN A 25 2.78 -9.82 -7.74
N LYS A 26 1.81 -10.02 -6.84
CA LYS A 26 0.53 -9.31 -6.85
C LYS A 26 0.72 -7.80 -6.68
N SER A 27 1.65 -7.39 -5.81
CA SER A 27 2.02 -6.00 -5.58
C SER A 27 2.58 -5.34 -6.84
N LYS A 28 3.45 -6.04 -7.57
CA LYS A 28 4.01 -5.59 -8.87
C LYS A 28 2.94 -5.45 -9.96
N LEU A 29 2.00 -6.40 -10.04
CA LEU A 29 0.86 -6.29 -10.97
C LEU A 29 -0.05 -5.10 -10.62
N ALA A 30 -0.28 -4.86 -9.33
CA ALA A 30 -1.06 -3.72 -8.87
C ALA A 30 -0.36 -2.38 -9.16
N GLU A 31 0.97 -2.33 -9.07
CA GLU A 31 1.77 -1.16 -9.46
C GLU A 31 1.61 -0.84 -10.95
N GLN A 32 1.64 -1.84 -11.83
CA GLN A 32 1.40 -1.66 -13.27
C GLN A 32 0.02 -1.06 -13.54
N GLY A 33 -0.98 -1.45 -12.74
CA GLY A 33 -2.34 -0.87 -12.77
C GLY A 33 -2.50 0.46 -12.02
N LYS A 34 -1.42 1.04 -11.47
CA LYS A 34 -1.44 2.23 -10.61
C LYS A 34 -2.39 2.11 -9.39
N HIS A 35 -2.68 0.89 -8.95
CA HIS A 35 -3.51 0.61 -7.79
C HIS A 35 -2.66 0.61 -6.51
N TYR A 36 -2.07 1.77 -6.18
CA TYR A 36 -1.12 1.90 -5.07
C TYR A 36 -1.67 1.47 -3.71
N ASN A 37 -2.97 1.65 -3.44
CA ASN A 37 -3.62 1.17 -2.23
C ASN A 37 -3.50 -0.35 -2.05
N HIS A 38 -3.59 -1.11 -3.15
CA HIS A 38 -3.45 -2.56 -3.13
C HIS A 38 -1.99 -2.97 -2.93
N THR A 39 -1.05 -2.29 -3.61
CA THR A 39 0.40 -2.45 -3.43
C THR A 39 0.81 -2.25 -1.96
N VAL A 40 0.34 -1.18 -1.30
CA VAL A 40 0.61 -0.93 0.13
C VAL A 40 -0.01 -2.00 1.02
N THR A 41 -1.24 -2.44 0.73
CA THR A 41 -1.91 -3.48 1.52
C THR A 41 -1.18 -4.82 1.43
N CYS A 42 -0.77 -5.23 0.24
CA CYS A 42 0.02 -6.43 0.03
C CYS A 42 1.38 -6.35 0.73
N MET A 43 2.10 -5.24 0.59
CA MET A 43 3.42 -5.09 1.22
C MET A 43 3.36 -4.99 2.74
N LYS A 44 2.30 -4.40 3.32
CA LYS A 44 2.08 -4.43 4.78
C LYS A 44 1.99 -5.86 5.32
N VAL A 45 1.36 -6.77 4.59
CA VAL A 45 1.30 -8.20 4.98
C VAL A 45 2.69 -8.83 4.94
N VAL A 46 3.49 -8.51 3.92
CA VAL A 46 4.88 -8.99 3.81
C VAL A 46 5.76 -8.46 4.95
N THR A 47 5.64 -7.19 5.33
CA THR A 47 6.39 -6.61 6.45
C THR A 47 6.01 -7.23 7.80
N LYS A 48 4.72 -7.55 8.01
CA LYS A 48 4.24 -8.21 9.24
C LYS A 48 4.73 -9.65 9.39
N GLN A 49 5.13 -10.32 8.31
CA GLN A 49 5.73 -11.65 8.36
C GLN A 49 7.18 -11.65 8.88
N GLY A 50 7.71 -10.50 9.33
CA GLY A 50 9.01 -10.40 10.01
C GLY A 50 10.21 -10.69 9.12
N THR A 51 10.01 -10.80 7.81
CA THR A 51 11.09 -11.07 6.86
C THR A 51 11.68 -9.75 6.39
N GLN A 52 13.01 -9.61 6.46
CA GLN A 52 13.72 -8.44 5.96
C GLN A 52 13.39 -8.22 4.48
N LEU A 53 12.99 -7.00 4.14
CA LEU A 53 12.67 -6.62 2.77
C LEU A 53 13.98 -6.29 2.03
N PRO A 54 14.27 -6.92 0.87
CA PRO A 54 15.35 -6.50 -0.01
C PRO A 54 15.07 -5.09 -0.56
N ASN A 55 16.12 -4.42 -1.04
CA ASN A 55 16.08 -3.02 -1.48
C ASN A 55 14.94 -2.75 -2.49
N GLU A 56 14.72 -3.66 -3.44
CA GLU A 56 13.67 -3.54 -4.46
C GLU A 56 12.24 -3.58 -3.88
N GLU A 57 11.98 -4.44 -2.90
CA GLU A 57 10.65 -4.53 -2.24
C GLU A 57 10.38 -3.28 -1.40
N ASN A 58 11.42 -2.72 -0.77
CA ASN A 58 11.34 -1.45 -0.04
C ASN A 58 11.08 -0.27 -0.99
N ILE A 59 11.79 -0.20 -2.12
CA ILE A 59 11.56 0.83 -3.14
C ILE A 59 10.11 0.76 -3.63
N LEU A 60 9.57 -0.44 -3.90
CA LEU A 60 8.18 -0.61 -4.32
C LEU A 60 7.19 -0.07 -3.29
N LEU A 61 7.41 -0.36 -2.00
CA LEU A 61 6.58 0.15 -0.91
C LEU A 61 6.67 1.69 -0.81
N LEU A 62 7.88 2.26 -0.92
CA LEU A 62 8.10 3.71 -0.88
C LEU A 62 7.41 4.42 -2.04
N VAL A 63 7.54 3.89 -3.26
CA VAL A 63 6.86 4.42 -4.45
C VAL A 63 5.35 4.45 -4.24
N ALA A 64 4.77 3.33 -3.78
CA ALA A 64 3.33 3.25 -3.55
C ALA A 64 2.83 4.22 -2.48
N CYS A 65 3.55 4.34 -1.35
CA CYS A 65 3.21 5.30 -0.29
C CYS A 65 3.31 6.75 -0.78
N LYS A 66 4.36 7.10 -1.53
CA LYS A 66 4.56 8.44 -2.09
C LYS A 66 3.43 8.80 -3.05
N SER A 67 3.07 7.92 -3.98
CA SER A 67 2.00 8.18 -4.95
C SER A 67 0.64 8.41 -4.30
N ILE A 68 0.30 7.67 -3.23
CA ILE A 68 -0.95 7.90 -2.47
C ILE A 68 -0.93 9.29 -1.84
N PHE A 69 0.19 9.67 -1.20
CA PHE A 69 0.33 10.97 -0.56
C PHE A 69 0.27 12.12 -1.57
N GLU A 70 0.86 11.96 -2.76
CA GLU A 70 0.78 12.92 -3.86
C GLU A 70 -0.67 13.08 -4.38
N GLY A 71 -1.41 11.98 -4.49
CA GLY A 71 -2.83 12.01 -4.82
C GLY A 71 -3.64 12.78 -3.78
N HIS A 72 -3.41 12.51 -2.50
CA HIS A 72 -4.07 13.23 -1.41
C HIS A 72 -3.71 14.73 -1.39
N THR A 73 -2.43 15.06 -1.55
CA THR A 73 -1.95 16.45 -1.56
C THR A 73 -2.48 17.22 -2.76
N SER A 74 -2.54 16.60 -3.94
CA SER A 74 -3.10 17.23 -5.13
C SER A 74 -4.61 17.49 -4.97
N ALA A 75 -5.37 16.52 -4.44
CA ALA A 75 -6.78 16.69 -4.11
C ALA A 75 -6.99 17.82 -3.08
N TRP A 76 -6.21 17.82 -2.00
CA TRP A 76 -6.26 18.85 -0.97
C TRP A 76 -5.98 20.26 -1.54
N ARG A 77 -4.99 20.40 -2.42
CA ARG A 77 -4.71 21.70 -3.10
C ARG A 77 -5.91 22.17 -3.92
N VAL A 78 -6.57 21.26 -4.65
CA VAL A 78 -7.76 21.60 -5.44
C VAL A 78 -8.91 22.04 -4.53
N ILE A 79 -9.21 21.27 -3.48
CA ILE A 79 -10.27 21.58 -2.51
C ILE A 79 -10.00 22.93 -1.83
N SER A 80 -8.77 23.15 -1.36
CA SER A 80 -8.36 24.41 -0.73
C SER A 80 -8.50 25.60 -1.69
N ARG A 81 -8.10 25.45 -2.95
CA ARG A 81 -8.27 26.50 -3.98
C ARG A 81 -9.73 26.79 -4.28
N ILE A 82 -10.59 25.78 -4.36
CA ILE A 82 -12.04 25.96 -4.56
C ILE A 82 -12.64 26.70 -3.35
N LYS A 83 -12.25 26.34 -2.13
CA LYS A 83 -12.68 27.02 -0.90
C LYS A 83 -12.32 28.51 -0.90
N GLN A 84 -11.11 28.86 -1.35
CA GLN A 84 -10.67 30.26 -1.44
C GLN A 84 -11.39 31.06 -2.54
N ASN A 85 -11.76 30.42 -3.64
CA ASN A 85 -12.45 31.08 -4.76
C ASN A 85 -13.98 31.19 -4.58
N THR A 86 -14.58 30.49 -3.61
CA THR A 86 -16.04 30.45 -3.39
C THR A 86 -16.50 31.41 -2.30
N ASN A 87 -16.32 32.71 -2.52
CA ASN A 87 -16.76 33.77 -1.60
C ASN A 87 -18.28 34.06 -1.61
N THR A 88 -19.08 33.35 -2.42
CA THR A 88 -20.44 33.83 -2.78
C THR A 88 -21.60 32.83 -2.69
N SER A 89 -21.39 31.55 -2.34
CA SER A 89 -22.53 30.62 -2.17
C SER A 89 -22.35 29.60 -1.04
N ASP A 90 -23.10 29.77 0.05
CA ASP A 90 -23.07 28.92 1.25
C ASP A 90 -23.27 27.42 0.97
N LYS A 91 -24.11 27.08 -0.03
CA LYS A 91 -24.37 25.67 -0.41
C LYS A 91 -23.11 24.95 -0.92
N LYS A 92 -22.24 25.64 -1.67
CA LYS A 92 -20.96 25.07 -2.14
C LYS A 92 -19.95 24.93 -1.00
N LEU A 93 -19.93 25.89 -0.07
CA LEU A 93 -19.08 25.83 1.12
C LEU A 93 -19.44 24.65 2.03
N GLN A 94 -20.73 24.33 2.19
CA GLN A 94 -21.15 23.16 2.97
C GLN A 94 -20.71 21.85 2.31
N LEU A 95 -20.85 21.72 0.99
CA LEU A 95 -20.39 20.53 0.26
C LEU A 95 -18.87 20.34 0.36
N ILE A 96 -18.10 21.43 0.26
CA ILE A 96 -16.63 21.43 0.39
C ILE A 96 -16.18 21.09 1.82
N LYS A 97 -16.96 21.42 2.86
CA LYS A 97 -16.66 21.06 4.25
C LYS A 97 -16.95 19.60 4.57
N TYR A 98 -17.88 18.97 3.84
CA TYR A 98 -18.25 17.57 4.03
C TYR A 98 -17.23 16.61 3.39
N TYR A 99 -16.62 17.03 2.29
CA TYR A 99 -15.47 16.37 1.65
C TYR A 99 -14.18 16.56 2.45
#